data_AF-A0A1H3H4N6-F1
#
_entry.id   AF-A0A1H3H4N6-F1
#
_cell.length_a   1.000
_cell.length_b   1.000
_cell.length_c   1.000
_cell.angle_alpha   90.00
_cell.angle_beta   90.00
_cell.angle_gamma   90.00
#
_symmetry.space_group_name_H-M   'P 1'
#
loop_
_entity.id
_entity.type
_entity.pdbx_description
1 polymer ?
#
loop_
_entity_poly.entity_id
_entity_poly.type
_entity_poly.pdbx_seq_one_letter_code
_entity_poly.pdbx_strand_id
1 'polypeptide(L)'
;MKDSLNQELLLKRIDYLEHKFDSILNSNNLSLLEYKLNEKQELISQVNDFYDSAWLKLIIVISVLGIIVPVLVQLFQRKSLKDLTSFITKQMNDNFDYKIKELKEFNKSEINKTMSEIKKDIAILETKNSKMIAEVDASVYYLQGRIFALDANYFDSFTDFIRSTYDWLKSEKTERARVTLSNATNSLKFLKSLDSFDEINKNLKESPLNIEIEEMIEYLENHKYHKVYRNHLEKLKKEIERLKNIG
;
A
#
# COMPACT_ATOMS: atom_id res chain seq x y z
N MET A 1 38.96 44.28 -136.16
CA MET A 1 37.99 43.18 -135.95
C MET A 1 38.64 41.85 -135.49
N LYS A 2 39.97 41.65 -135.59
CA LYS A 2 40.66 40.46 -135.06
C LYS A 2 40.95 40.52 -133.55
N ASP A 3 41.07 41.70 -132.96
CA ASP A 3 41.44 41.84 -131.53
C ASP A 3 40.29 41.55 -130.55
N SER A 4 39.03 41.70 -130.94
CA SER A 4 37.89 41.40 -130.04
C SER A 4 37.64 39.90 -129.86
N LEU A 5 38.01 39.08 -130.85
CA LEU A 5 37.80 37.63 -130.82
C LEU A 5 38.75 36.92 -129.83
N ASN A 6 39.97 37.45 -129.69
CA ASN A 6 40.97 36.90 -128.76
C ASN A 6 40.67 37.23 -127.29
N GLN A 7 40.05 38.38 -127.00
CA GLN A 7 39.62 38.73 -125.64
C GLN A 7 38.48 37.84 -125.14
N GLU A 8 37.49 37.54 -125.99
CA GLU A 8 36.35 36.70 -125.60
C GLU A 8 36.77 35.26 -125.26
N LEU A 9 37.77 34.74 -126.00
CA LEU A 9 38.28 33.38 -125.80
C LEU A 9 39.12 33.25 -124.53
N LEU A 10 39.85 34.31 -124.17
CA LEU A 10 40.57 34.39 -122.89
C LEU A 10 39.61 34.47 -121.70
N LEU A 11 38.55 35.27 -121.79
CA LEU A 11 37.54 35.38 -120.74
C LEU A 11 36.84 34.04 -120.48
N LYS A 12 36.44 33.31 -121.53
CA LYS A 12 35.87 31.95 -121.39
C LYS A 12 36.82 30.97 -120.71
N ARG A 13 38.14 31.11 -120.92
CA ARG A 13 39.14 30.23 -120.32
C ARG A 13 39.39 30.59 -118.85
N ILE A 14 39.36 31.87 -118.50
CA ILE A 14 39.43 32.34 -117.11
C ILE A 14 38.21 31.83 -116.33
N ASP A 15 37.00 32.01 -116.87
CA ASP A 15 35.75 31.56 -116.26
C ASP A 15 35.73 30.03 -116.04
N TYR A 16 36.21 29.25 -117.02
CA TYR A 16 36.37 27.79 -116.87
C TYR A 16 37.38 27.41 -115.77
N LEU A 17 38.47 28.17 -115.64
CA LEU A 17 39.49 27.91 -114.63
C LEU A 17 39.02 28.31 -113.23
N GLU A 18 38.28 29.40 -113.09
CA GLU A 18 37.63 29.81 -111.84
C GLU A 18 36.64 28.73 -111.39
N HIS A 19 35.78 28.24 -112.29
CA HIS A 19 34.87 27.14 -111.97
C HIS A 19 35.58 25.85 -111.52
N LYS A 20 36.71 25.51 -112.15
CA LYS A 20 37.52 24.37 -111.71
C LYS A 20 38.19 24.60 -110.37
N PHE A 21 38.71 25.81 -110.14
CA PHE A 21 39.34 26.18 -108.88
C PHE A 21 38.34 26.14 -107.73
N ASP A 22 37.14 26.69 -107.94
CA ASP A 22 36.04 26.64 -106.97
C ASP A 22 35.57 25.20 -106.71
N SER A 23 35.51 24.36 -107.74
CA SER A 23 35.18 22.94 -107.59
C SER A 23 36.22 22.19 -106.74
N ILE A 24 37.51 22.45 -106.97
CA ILE A 24 38.61 21.85 -106.19
C ILE A 24 38.58 22.36 -104.75
N LEU A 25 38.35 23.66 -104.56
CA LEU A 25 38.28 24.28 -103.23
C LEU A 25 37.09 23.75 -102.42
N ASN A 26 35.93 23.58 -103.06
CA ASN A 26 34.75 22.97 -102.46
C ASN A 26 34.97 21.49 -102.12
N SER A 27 35.64 20.72 -102.98
CA SER A 27 35.97 19.31 -102.72
C SER A 27 36.92 19.14 -101.53
N ASN A 28 37.93 20.02 -101.41
CA ASN A 28 38.84 20.02 -100.25
C ASN A 28 38.11 20.41 -98.97
N ASN A 29 37.23 21.42 -99.03
CA ASN A 29 36.42 21.81 -97.87
C ASN A 29 35.47 20.69 -97.42
N LEU A 30 34.87 19.95 -98.36
CA LEU A 30 34.02 18.79 -98.06
C LEU A 30 34.80 17.67 -97.39
N SER A 31 35.99 17.34 -97.89
CA SER A 31 36.84 16.29 -97.30
C SER A 31 37.29 16.66 -95.88
N LEU A 32 37.62 17.94 -95.65
CA LEU A 32 37.95 18.45 -94.33
C LEU A 32 36.74 18.43 -93.38
N LEU A 33 35.54 18.68 -93.91
CA LEU A 33 34.29 18.61 -93.16
C LEU A 33 33.96 17.17 -92.77
N GLU A 34 34.14 16.22 -93.67
CA GLU A 34 33.91 14.80 -93.45
C GLU A 34 34.87 14.23 -92.39
N TYR A 35 36.16 14.59 -92.48
CA TYR A 35 37.14 14.22 -91.45
C TYR A 35 36.73 14.77 -90.06
N LYS A 36 36.37 16.06 -89.99
CA LYS A 36 35.90 16.69 -88.75
C LYS A 36 34.58 16.08 -88.24
N LEU A 37 33.71 15.62 -89.14
CA LEU A 37 32.46 14.96 -88.78
C LEU A 37 32.72 13.57 -88.20
N ASN A 38 33.58 12.78 -88.82
CA ASN A 38 33.93 11.44 -88.35
C ASN A 38 34.61 11.49 -86.97
N GLU A 39 35.55 12.43 -86.77
CA GLU A 39 36.20 12.64 -85.46
C GLU A 39 35.18 13.05 -84.38
N LYS A 40 34.24 13.94 -84.73
CA LYS A 40 33.15 14.31 -83.81
C LYS A 40 32.20 13.16 -83.53
N GLN A 41 31.91 12.32 -84.52
CA GLN A 41 31.02 11.17 -84.37
C GLN A 41 31.66 10.10 -83.47
N GLU A 42 32.97 9.88 -83.58
CA GLU A 42 33.71 8.98 -82.70
C GLU A 42 33.71 9.49 -81.24
N LEU A 43 33.95 10.79 -81.03
CA LEU A 43 33.83 11.41 -79.71
C LEU A 43 32.41 11.29 -79.13
N ILE A 44 31.38 11.49 -79.94
CA ILE A 44 29.98 11.32 -79.52
C ILE A 44 29.72 9.87 -79.09
N SER A 45 30.23 8.88 -79.83
CA SER A 45 30.08 7.47 -79.49
C SER A 45 30.76 7.13 -78.16
N GLN A 46 32.02 7.55 -77.96
CA GLN A 46 32.75 7.29 -76.72
C GLN A 46 32.11 7.96 -75.51
N VAL A 47 31.60 9.18 -75.68
CA VAL A 47 30.87 9.90 -74.64
C VAL A 47 29.58 9.17 -74.30
N ASN A 48 28.83 8.69 -75.29
CA ASN A 48 27.61 7.94 -75.07
C ASN A 48 27.86 6.62 -74.32
N ASP A 49 28.89 5.86 -74.73
CA ASP A 49 29.26 4.60 -74.08
C ASP A 49 29.75 4.80 -72.64
N PHE A 50 30.46 5.90 -72.36
CA PHE A 50 30.86 6.28 -71.02
C PHE A 50 29.65 6.62 -70.15
N TYR A 51 28.71 7.43 -70.66
CA TYR A 51 27.50 7.77 -69.94
C TYR A 51 26.65 6.53 -69.66
N ASP A 52 26.42 5.65 -70.62
CA ASP A 52 25.63 4.44 -70.41
C ASP A 52 26.28 3.50 -69.37
N SER A 53 27.61 3.31 -69.44
CA SER A 53 28.34 2.45 -68.49
C SER A 53 28.41 3.04 -67.08
N ALA A 54 28.71 4.33 -66.95
CA ALA A 54 28.78 5.02 -65.67
C ALA A 54 27.40 5.15 -65.02
N TRP A 55 26.37 5.42 -65.82
CA TRP A 55 24.99 5.52 -65.36
C TRP A 55 24.48 4.19 -64.84
N LEU A 56 24.73 3.09 -65.56
CA LEU A 56 24.32 1.75 -65.14
C LEU A 56 25.03 1.32 -63.85
N LYS A 57 26.34 1.61 -63.70
CA LYS A 57 27.07 1.36 -62.45
C LYS A 57 26.54 2.19 -61.28
N LEU A 58 26.20 3.46 -61.53
CA LEU A 58 25.62 4.34 -60.51
C LEU A 58 24.26 3.82 -60.03
N ILE A 59 23.39 3.41 -60.96
CA ILE A 59 22.07 2.81 -60.63
C ILE A 59 22.25 1.55 -59.78
N ILE A 60 23.21 0.68 -60.12
CA ILE A 60 23.49 -0.54 -59.34
C ILE A 60 23.93 -0.18 -57.91
N VAL A 61 24.87 0.75 -57.76
CA VAL A 61 25.35 1.17 -56.43
C VAL A 61 24.24 1.79 -55.58
N ILE A 62 23.42 2.68 -56.17
CA ILE A 62 22.27 3.29 -55.49
C ILE A 62 21.23 2.24 -55.12
N SER A 63 20.97 1.26 -55.99
CA SER A 63 20.00 0.18 -55.73
C SER A 63 20.47 -0.74 -54.61
N VAL A 64 21.76 -1.12 -54.61
CA VAL A 64 22.35 -1.95 -53.55
C VAL A 64 22.36 -1.21 -52.21
N LEU A 65 22.76 0.07 -52.19
CA LEU A 65 22.69 0.90 -50.98
C LEU A 65 21.25 1.11 -50.51
N GLY A 66 20.32 1.30 -51.44
CA GLY A 66 18.88 1.44 -51.18
C GLY A 66 18.24 0.20 -50.57
N ILE A 67 18.85 -0.98 -50.71
CA ILE A 67 18.40 -2.22 -50.07
C ILE A 67 19.15 -2.47 -48.76
N ILE A 68 20.48 -2.34 -48.74
CA ILE A 68 21.31 -2.67 -47.58
C ILE A 68 21.05 -1.70 -46.41
N VAL A 69 20.96 -0.40 -46.69
CA VAL A 69 20.81 0.61 -45.63
C VAL A 69 19.49 0.42 -44.86
N PRO A 70 18.31 0.27 -45.50
CA PRO A 70 17.07 -0.02 -44.77
C PRO A 70 17.11 -1.32 -43.97
N VAL A 71 17.76 -2.38 -44.49
CA VAL A 71 17.89 -3.66 -43.77
C VAL A 71 18.70 -3.49 -42.49
N LEU A 72 19.83 -2.79 -42.56
CA LEU A 72 20.67 -2.51 -41.38
C LEU A 72 19.94 -1.63 -40.36
N VAL A 73 19.25 -0.58 -40.82
CA VAL A 73 18.43 0.29 -39.96
C VAL A 73 17.32 -0.51 -39.29
N GLN A 74 16.64 -1.39 -40.03
CA GLN A 74 15.57 -2.24 -39.49
C GLN A 74 16.09 -3.24 -38.45
N LEU A 75 17.26 -3.84 -38.68
CA LEU A 75 17.92 -4.72 -37.71
C LEU A 75 18.31 -3.97 -36.43
N PHE A 76 18.91 -2.78 -36.57
CA PHE A 76 19.31 -1.97 -35.43
C PHE A 76 18.09 -1.49 -34.62
N GLN A 77 17.03 -1.04 -35.30
CA GLN A 77 15.77 -0.65 -34.65
C GLN A 77 15.14 -1.82 -33.90
N ARG A 78 15.05 -3.02 -34.50
CA ARG A 78 14.49 -4.22 -33.84
C ARG A 78 15.29 -4.59 -32.58
N LYS A 79 16.61 -4.55 -32.65
CA LYS A 79 17.48 -4.88 -31.50
C LYS A 79 17.33 -3.84 -30.39
N SER A 80 17.45 -2.56 -30.72
CA SER A 80 17.32 -1.45 -29.76
C SER A 80 15.94 -1.42 -29.10
N LEU A 81 14.86 -1.61 -29.87
CA LEU A 81 13.49 -1.68 -29.33
C LEU A 81 13.30 -2.88 -28.41
N LYS A 82 13.85 -4.05 -28.76
CA LYS A 82 13.77 -5.24 -27.91
C LYS A 82 14.48 -5.03 -26.57
N ASP A 83 15.68 -4.46 -26.61
CA ASP A 83 16.48 -4.19 -25.41
C ASP A 83 15.79 -3.13 -24.53
N LEU A 84 15.31 -2.03 -25.14
CA LEU A 84 14.56 -0.98 -24.45
C LEU A 84 13.26 -1.53 -23.82
N THR A 85 12.51 -2.34 -24.55
CA THR A 85 11.28 -2.97 -24.06
C THR A 85 11.58 -3.90 -22.90
N SER A 86 12.65 -4.71 -22.99
CA SER A 86 13.05 -5.61 -21.91
C SER A 86 13.48 -4.86 -20.66
N PHE A 87 14.22 -3.76 -20.82
CA PHE A 87 14.65 -2.90 -19.71
C PHE A 87 13.45 -2.21 -19.05
N ILE A 88 12.56 -1.60 -19.83
CA ILE A 88 11.34 -0.95 -19.32
C ILE A 88 10.47 -1.98 -18.62
N THR A 89 10.24 -3.15 -19.21
CA THR A 89 9.41 -4.21 -18.62
C THR A 89 10.01 -4.68 -17.29
N LYS A 90 11.32 -4.90 -17.24
CA LYS A 90 11.99 -5.33 -16.01
C LYS A 90 11.93 -4.25 -14.93
N GLN A 91 12.27 -3.01 -15.25
CA GLN A 91 12.23 -1.90 -14.30
C GLN A 91 10.80 -1.60 -13.82
N MET A 92 9.82 -1.70 -14.72
CA MET A 92 8.41 -1.54 -14.41
C MET A 92 7.93 -2.66 -13.48
N ASN A 93 8.27 -3.91 -13.77
CA ASN A 93 7.95 -5.05 -12.90
C ASN A 93 8.61 -4.92 -11.52
N ASP A 94 9.91 -4.61 -11.46
CA ASP A 94 10.64 -4.44 -10.20
C ASP A 94 10.01 -3.32 -9.34
N ASN A 95 9.59 -2.21 -9.98
CA ASN A 95 8.92 -1.10 -9.30
C ASN A 95 7.49 -1.47 -8.84
N PHE A 96 6.75 -2.25 -9.64
CA PHE A 96 5.46 -2.78 -9.21
C PHE A 96 5.58 -3.73 -8.03
N ASP A 97 6.53 -4.66 -8.09
CA ASP A 97 6.79 -5.60 -6.99
C ASP A 97 7.21 -4.86 -5.71
N TYR A 98 8.06 -3.84 -5.85
CA TYR A 98 8.42 -2.96 -4.74
C TYR A 98 7.20 -2.24 -4.17
N LYS A 99 6.36 -1.61 -5.01
CA LYS A 99 5.14 -0.93 -4.55
C LYS A 99 4.14 -1.90 -3.91
N ILE A 100 3.99 -3.10 -4.45
CA ILE A 100 3.14 -4.14 -3.86
C ILE A 100 3.67 -4.54 -2.49
N LYS A 101 4.98 -4.69 -2.34
CA LYS A 101 5.61 -5.01 -1.06
C LYS A 101 5.42 -3.88 -0.04
N GLU A 102 5.67 -2.64 -0.44
CA GLU A 102 5.46 -1.46 0.39
C GLU A 102 3.99 -1.34 0.84
N LEU A 103 3.04 -1.53 -0.08
CA LEU A 103 1.61 -1.49 0.23
C LEU A 103 1.22 -2.61 1.20
N LYS A 104 1.78 -3.81 1.04
CA LYS A 104 1.56 -4.93 1.96
C LYS A 104 2.11 -4.64 3.35
N GLU A 105 3.31 -4.08 3.44
CA GLU A 105 3.95 -3.73 4.72
C GLU A 105 3.19 -2.59 5.42
N PHE A 106 2.80 -1.55 4.69
CA PHE A 106 1.98 -0.46 5.18
C PHE A 106 0.63 -0.96 5.70
N ASN A 107 -0.11 -1.73 4.90
CA ASN A 107 -1.40 -2.28 5.31
C ASN A 107 -1.27 -3.21 6.51
N LYS A 108 -0.23 -4.04 6.57
CA LYS A 108 0.03 -4.90 7.72
C LYS A 108 0.29 -4.07 8.98
N SER A 109 1.05 -2.98 8.87
CA SER A 109 1.31 -2.05 9.97
C SER A 109 0.02 -1.40 10.48
N GLU A 110 -0.79 -0.84 9.58
CA GLU A 110 -2.05 -0.20 9.94
C GLU A 110 -3.04 -1.19 10.55
N ILE A 111 -3.20 -2.39 9.96
CA ILE A 111 -4.04 -3.46 10.51
C ILE A 111 -3.59 -3.83 11.93
N ASN A 112 -2.29 -4.00 12.16
CA ASN A 112 -1.76 -4.35 13.48
C ASN A 112 -2.01 -3.24 14.50
N LYS A 113 -1.85 -1.98 14.10
CA LYS A 113 -2.11 -0.82 14.95
C LYS A 113 -3.59 -0.75 15.34
N THR A 114 -4.50 -0.79 14.36
CA THR A 114 -5.95 -0.80 14.61
C THR A 114 -6.37 -1.99 15.46
N MET A 115 -5.81 -3.18 15.21
CA MET A 115 -6.08 -4.37 16.01
C MET A 115 -5.63 -4.19 17.47
N SER A 116 -4.48 -3.54 17.70
CA SER A 116 -4.00 -3.24 19.05
C SER A 116 -4.90 -2.24 19.78
N GLU A 117 -5.40 -1.23 19.07
CA GLU A 117 -6.34 -0.24 19.62
C GLU A 117 -7.67 -0.90 20.00
N ILE A 118 -8.24 -1.70 19.10
CA ILE A 118 -9.48 -2.46 19.36
C ILE A 118 -9.31 -3.40 20.57
N LYS A 119 -8.20 -4.12 20.66
CA LYS A 119 -7.93 -4.99 21.82
C LYS A 119 -7.89 -4.22 23.14
N LYS A 120 -7.29 -3.03 23.13
CA LYS A 120 -7.25 -2.15 24.29
C LYS A 120 -8.64 -1.68 24.68
N ASP A 121 -9.46 -1.28 23.72
CA ASP A 121 -10.82 -0.82 23.95
C ASP A 121 -11.72 -1.96 24.48
N ILE A 122 -11.57 -3.16 23.93
CA ILE A 122 -12.25 -4.36 24.44
C ILE A 122 -11.86 -4.62 25.90
N ALA A 123 -10.56 -4.59 26.25
CA ALA A 123 -10.11 -4.81 27.62
C ALA A 123 -10.67 -3.75 28.59
N ILE A 124 -10.76 -2.48 28.15
CA ILE A 124 -11.39 -1.40 28.93
C ILE A 124 -12.89 -1.68 29.14
N LEU A 125 -13.59 -2.09 28.08
CA LEU A 125 -15.02 -2.43 28.15
C LEU A 125 -15.28 -3.64 29.05
N GLU A 126 -14.48 -4.70 28.95
CA GLU A 126 -14.57 -5.89 29.80
C GLU A 126 -14.36 -5.54 31.27
N THR A 127 -13.37 -4.68 31.57
CA THR A 127 -13.12 -4.18 32.93
C THR A 127 -14.30 -3.36 33.44
N LYS A 128 -14.85 -2.46 32.60
CA LYS A 128 -16.02 -1.66 32.97
C LYS A 128 -17.26 -2.52 33.18
N ASN A 129 -17.48 -3.51 32.32
CA ASN A 129 -18.61 -4.43 32.41
C ASN A 129 -18.50 -5.28 33.68
N SER A 130 -17.32 -5.81 34.00
CA SER A 130 -17.08 -6.57 35.22
C SER A 130 -17.35 -5.75 36.49
N LYS A 131 -16.95 -4.47 36.50
CA LYS A 131 -17.29 -3.55 37.60
C LYS A 131 -18.79 -3.30 37.67
N MET A 132 -19.46 -3.09 36.53
CA MET A 132 -20.90 -2.85 36.49
C MET A 132 -21.71 -4.05 36.97
N ILE A 133 -21.34 -5.27 36.59
CA ILE A 133 -21.95 -6.50 37.10
C ILE A 133 -21.82 -6.55 38.63
N ALA A 134 -20.61 -6.31 39.15
CA ALA A 134 -20.40 -6.24 40.61
C ALA A 134 -21.23 -5.12 41.27
N GLU A 135 -21.43 -3.96 40.65
CA GLU A 135 -22.31 -2.91 41.19
C GLU A 135 -23.78 -3.35 41.23
N VAL A 136 -24.24 -4.11 40.23
CA VAL A 136 -25.61 -4.66 40.18
C VAL A 136 -25.80 -5.71 41.25
N ASP A 137 -24.91 -6.69 41.33
CA ASP A 137 -24.94 -7.76 42.34
C ASP A 137 -24.89 -7.15 43.75
N ALA A 138 -23.99 -6.20 43.99
CA ALA A 138 -23.91 -5.47 45.25
C ALA A 138 -25.21 -4.76 45.61
N SER A 139 -25.89 -4.17 44.62
CA SER A 139 -27.17 -3.48 44.83
C SER A 139 -28.30 -4.48 45.14
N VAL A 140 -28.33 -5.62 44.46
CA VAL A 140 -29.31 -6.69 44.70
C VAL A 140 -29.17 -7.21 46.12
N TYR A 141 -27.96 -7.62 46.53
CA TYR A 141 -27.71 -8.10 47.89
C TYR A 141 -27.98 -7.02 48.93
N TYR A 142 -27.64 -5.75 48.66
CA TYR A 142 -27.97 -4.66 49.58
C TYR A 142 -29.49 -4.55 49.81
N LEU A 143 -30.28 -4.65 48.75
CA LEU A 143 -31.74 -4.58 48.84
C LEU A 143 -32.33 -5.81 49.54
N GLN A 144 -31.85 -7.01 49.22
CA GLN A 144 -32.26 -8.25 49.88
C GLN A 144 -31.92 -8.20 51.38
N GLY A 145 -30.69 -7.82 51.73
CA GLY A 145 -30.28 -7.65 53.12
C GLY A 145 -31.13 -6.63 53.88
N ARG A 146 -31.57 -5.55 53.21
CA ARG A 146 -32.53 -4.60 53.80
C ARG A 146 -33.92 -5.19 54.02
N ILE A 147 -34.43 -5.99 53.08
CA ILE A 147 -35.73 -6.67 53.22
C ILE A 147 -35.66 -7.62 54.41
N PHE A 148 -34.62 -8.46 54.48
CA PHE A 148 -34.43 -9.37 55.61
C PHE A 148 -34.28 -8.64 56.95
N ALA A 149 -33.60 -7.50 57.00
CA ALA A 149 -33.51 -6.68 58.21
C ALA A 149 -34.88 -6.15 58.67
N LEU A 150 -35.75 -5.77 57.73
CA LEU A 150 -37.10 -5.29 58.04
C LEU A 150 -37.99 -6.41 58.56
N ASP A 151 -37.80 -7.62 58.05
CA ASP A 151 -38.50 -8.84 58.49
C ASP A 151 -37.89 -9.45 59.77
N ALA A 152 -36.94 -8.76 60.41
CA ALA A 152 -36.17 -9.22 61.59
C ALA A 152 -35.38 -10.53 61.37
N ASN A 153 -35.16 -10.92 60.11
CA ASN A 153 -34.26 -11.99 59.74
C ASN A 153 -32.82 -11.47 59.62
N TYR A 154 -32.19 -11.24 60.78
CA TYR A 154 -30.86 -10.62 60.84
C TYR A 154 -29.73 -11.53 60.36
N PHE A 155 -29.97 -12.84 60.29
CA PHE A 155 -29.03 -13.83 59.80
C PHE A 155 -28.81 -13.69 58.29
N ASP A 156 -29.89 -13.75 57.51
CA ASP A 156 -29.81 -13.57 56.06
C ASP A 156 -29.42 -12.14 55.71
N SER A 157 -29.91 -11.18 56.51
CA SER A 157 -29.53 -9.77 56.37
C SER A 157 -28.03 -9.53 56.49
N PHE A 158 -27.38 -10.13 57.50
CA PHE A 158 -25.93 -10.03 57.67
C PHE A 158 -25.18 -10.60 56.47
N THR A 159 -25.57 -11.82 56.05
CA THR A 159 -24.95 -12.53 54.92
C THR A 159 -24.99 -11.67 53.66
N ASP A 160 -26.16 -11.12 53.32
CA ASP A 160 -26.33 -10.30 52.14
C ASP A 160 -25.61 -8.95 52.23
N PHE A 161 -25.58 -8.31 53.41
CA PHE A 161 -24.79 -7.10 53.56
C PHE A 161 -23.29 -7.37 53.41
N ILE A 162 -22.76 -8.48 53.92
CA ILE A 162 -21.34 -8.82 53.74
C ILE A 162 -21.02 -9.10 52.27
N ARG A 163 -21.87 -9.83 51.55
CA ARG A 163 -21.73 -10.05 50.10
C ARG A 163 -21.76 -8.74 49.32
N SER A 164 -22.74 -7.89 49.64
CA SER A 164 -22.85 -6.56 49.04
C SER A 164 -21.59 -5.71 49.28
N THR A 165 -21.02 -5.75 50.50
CA THR A 165 -19.76 -5.06 50.81
C THR A 165 -18.61 -5.55 49.93
N TYR A 166 -18.48 -6.86 49.76
CA TYR A 166 -17.46 -7.46 48.89
C TYR A 166 -17.59 -6.96 47.45
N ASP A 167 -18.79 -7.01 46.88
CA ASP A 167 -19.03 -6.59 45.49
C ASP A 167 -18.89 -5.07 45.28
N TRP A 168 -19.22 -4.25 46.29
CA TRP A 168 -18.92 -2.81 46.26
C TRP A 168 -17.42 -2.51 46.27
N LEU A 169 -16.61 -3.33 46.92
CA LEU A 169 -15.16 -3.17 46.90
C LEU A 169 -14.55 -3.61 45.57
N LYS A 170 -15.09 -4.68 44.96
CA LYS A 170 -14.72 -5.13 43.60
C LYS A 170 -15.01 -4.07 42.53
N SER A 171 -16.09 -3.31 42.70
CA SER A 171 -16.44 -2.16 41.84
C SER A 171 -15.79 -0.82 42.27
N GLU A 172 -14.93 -0.84 43.30
CA GLU A 172 -14.22 0.33 43.82
C GLU A 172 -15.13 1.46 44.38
N LYS A 173 -16.38 1.14 44.75
CA LYS A 173 -17.33 2.07 45.38
C LYS A 173 -17.22 2.00 46.91
N THR A 174 -16.08 2.41 47.44
CA THR A 174 -15.70 2.30 48.85
C THR A 174 -16.71 2.95 49.82
N GLU A 175 -17.33 4.05 49.42
CA GLU A 175 -18.35 4.72 50.23
C GLU A 175 -19.60 3.86 50.43
N ARG A 176 -20.01 3.11 49.39
CA ARG A 176 -21.15 2.19 49.47
C ARG A 176 -20.79 0.94 50.28
N ALA A 177 -19.57 0.42 50.08
CA ALA A 177 -19.04 -0.68 50.89
C ALA A 177 -19.04 -0.33 52.39
N ARG A 178 -18.64 0.90 52.73
CA ARG A 178 -18.63 1.41 54.11
C ARG A 178 -20.02 1.42 54.75
N VAL A 179 -21.02 1.95 54.05
CA VAL A 179 -22.42 1.98 54.53
C VAL A 179 -22.95 0.56 54.72
N THR A 180 -22.71 -0.30 53.75
CA THR A 180 -23.15 -1.69 53.76
C THR A 180 -22.51 -2.48 54.91
N LEU A 181 -21.22 -2.27 55.15
CA LEU A 181 -20.50 -2.89 56.28
C LEU A 181 -21.04 -2.44 57.64
N SER A 182 -21.49 -1.19 57.73
CA SER A 182 -22.19 -0.69 58.92
C SER A 182 -23.53 -1.39 59.13
N ASN A 183 -24.27 -1.68 58.06
CA ASN A 183 -25.54 -2.42 58.14
C ASN A 183 -25.32 -3.90 58.48
N ALA A 184 -24.26 -4.52 57.96
CA ALA A 184 -23.83 -5.85 58.39
C ALA A 184 -23.59 -5.87 59.91
N THR A 185 -22.79 -4.92 60.42
CA THR A 185 -22.52 -4.79 61.86
C THR A 185 -23.81 -4.65 62.67
N ASN A 186 -24.76 -3.84 62.20
CA ASN A 186 -26.04 -3.65 62.88
C ASN A 186 -26.89 -4.93 62.91
N SER A 187 -26.90 -5.70 61.83
CA SER A 187 -27.63 -6.98 61.76
C SER A 187 -27.03 -7.99 62.74
N LEU A 188 -25.69 -8.04 62.80
CA LEU A 188 -24.96 -8.94 63.70
C LEU A 188 -25.25 -8.67 65.19
N LYS A 189 -25.54 -7.42 65.59
CA LYS A 189 -25.92 -7.06 66.97
C LYS A 189 -27.21 -7.72 67.45
N PHE A 190 -28.13 -8.00 66.54
CA PHE A 190 -29.43 -8.60 66.89
C PHE A 190 -29.39 -10.12 66.92
N LEU A 191 -28.29 -10.74 66.49
CA LEU A 191 -28.06 -12.17 66.66
C LEU A 191 -27.73 -12.48 68.13
N LYS A 192 -28.32 -13.57 68.64
CA LYS A 192 -28.28 -13.98 70.05
C LYS A 192 -27.61 -15.33 70.31
N SER A 193 -27.31 -16.11 69.27
CA SER A 193 -26.81 -17.48 69.38
C SER A 193 -25.63 -17.74 68.45
N LEU A 194 -24.72 -18.60 68.90
CA LEU A 194 -23.56 -19.07 68.14
C LEU A 194 -23.96 -19.97 66.97
N ASP A 195 -25.07 -20.72 67.08
CA ASP A 195 -25.61 -21.56 66.00
C ASP A 195 -25.86 -20.76 64.70
N SER A 196 -26.20 -19.48 64.84
CA SER A 196 -26.39 -18.57 63.71
C SER A 196 -25.07 -18.19 63.03
N PHE A 197 -23.92 -18.32 63.70
CA PHE A 197 -22.61 -18.02 63.13
C PHE A 197 -22.11 -19.14 62.22
N ASP A 198 -22.24 -20.40 62.65
CA ASP A 198 -21.86 -21.57 61.85
C ASP A 198 -22.71 -21.68 60.58
N GLU A 199 -24.00 -21.35 60.68
CA GLU A 199 -24.90 -21.33 59.54
C GLU A 199 -24.56 -20.18 58.55
N ILE A 200 -24.03 -19.03 59.02
CA ILE A 200 -23.56 -17.96 58.13
C ILE A 200 -22.34 -18.47 57.36
N ASN A 201 -21.37 -19.08 58.06
CA ASN A 201 -20.19 -19.65 57.43
C ASN A 201 -20.54 -20.70 56.38
N LYS A 202 -21.52 -21.57 56.68
CA LYS A 202 -22.05 -22.52 55.71
C LYS A 202 -22.65 -21.82 54.48
N ASN A 203 -23.52 -20.82 54.68
CA ASN A 203 -24.15 -20.10 53.58
C ASN A 203 -23.16 -19.30 52.72
N LEU A 204 -22.08 -18.78 53.30
CA LEU A 204 -21.03 -18.11 52.55
C LEU A 204 -20.16 -19.11 51.77
N LYS A 205 -19.85 -20.27 52.34
CA LYS A 205 -19.13 -21.37 51.66
C LYS A 205 -19.91 -21.98 50.51
N GLU A 206 -21.22 -22.19 50.67
CA GLU A 206 -22.09 -22.74 49.60
C GLU A 206 -22.37 -21.72 48.48
N SER A 207 -22.01 -20.45 48.69
CA SER A 207 -22.19 -19.40 47.70
C SER A 207 -21.08 -19.37 46.65
N PRO A 208 -21.26 -18.66 45.52
CA PRO A 208 -20.20 -18.47 44.54
C PRO A 208 -18.92 -17.81 45.08
N LEU A 209 -18.98 -17.15 46.24
CA LEU A 209 -17.80 -16.59 46.90
C LEU A 209 -16.92 -17.68 47.52
N ASN A 210 -17.51 -18.78 47.99
CA ASN A 210 -16.82 -19.90 48.62
C ASN A 210 -15.78 -19.46 49.67
N ILE A 211 -16.22 -18.63 50.63
CA ILE A 211 -15.38 -18.10 51.71
C ILE A 211 -16.11 -18.16 53.05
N GLU A 212 -15.34 -18.18 54.14
CA GLU A 212 -15.86 -18.00 55.50
C GLU A 212 -15.81 -16.54 55.96
N ILE A 213 -16.45 -16.23 57.09
CA ILE A 213 -16.43 -14.89 57.70
C ILE A 213 -14.99 -14.47 58.00
N GLU A 214 -14.17 -15.34 58.59
CA GLU A 214 -12.78 -15.06 58.92
C GLU A 214 -11.96 -14.68 57.68
N GLU A 215 -12.11 -15.43 56.59
CA GLU A 215 -11.46 -15.16 55.30
C GLU A 215 -11.95 -13.85 54.69
N MET A 216 -13.26 -13.54 54.84
CA MET A 216 -13.81 -12.26 54.42
C MET A 216 -13.22 -11.10 55.24
N ILE A 217 -13.04 -11.26 56.55
CA ILE A 217 -12.41 -10.25 57.39
C ILE A 217 -10.96 -10.02 56.94
N GLU A 218 -10.20 -11.09 56.71
CA GLU A 218 -8.83 -11.00 56.20
C GLU A 218 -8.78 -10.27 54.84
N TYR A 219 -9.71 -10.58 53.93
CA TYR A 219 -9.86 -9.87 52.67
C TYR A 219 -10.09 -8.35 52.88
N LEU A 220 -10.97 -7.98 53.80
CA LEU A 220 -11.28 -6.59 54.14
C LEU A 220 -10.13 -5.86 54.84
N GLU A 221 -9.27 -6.57 55.57
CA GLU A 221 -8.06 -6.00 56.18
C GLU A 221 -6.98 -5.71 55.14
N ASN A 222 -6.80 -6.65 54.21
CA ASN A 222 -5.75 -6.58 53.19
C ASN A 222 -6.16 -5.78 51.95
N HIS A 223 -7.43 -5.37 51.83
CA HIS A 223 -7.90 -4.61 50.68
C HIS A 223 -7.22 -3.23 50.59
N LYS A 224 -6.92 -2.79 49.35
CA LYS A 224 -6.28 -1.48 49.06
C LYS A 224 -6.99 -0.25 49.65
N TYR A 225 -8.27 -0.38 49.97
CA TYR A 225 -9.11 0.69 50.53
C TYR A 225 -9.45 0.53 52.01
N HIS A 226 -8.80 -0.39 52.73
CA HIS A 226 -9.04 -0.68 54.14
C HIS A 226 -9.16 0.58 55.00
N LYS A 227 -8.28 1.57 54.77
CA LYS A 227 -8.27 2.85 55.52
C LYS A 227 -9.62 3.59 55.52
N VAL A 228 -10.42 3.45 54.46
CA VAL A 228 -11.72 4.15 54.30
C VAL A 228 -12.79 3.60 55.24
N TYR A 229 -12.76 2.30 55.51
CA TYR A 229 -13.80 1.61 56.29
C TYR A 229 -13.26 0.91 57.55
N ARG A 230 -11.98 1.08 57.89
CA ARG A 230 -11.32 0.49 59.07
C ARG A 230 -12.16 0.57 60.34
N ASN A 231 -12.73 1.74 60.64
CA ASN A 231 -13.54 1.93 61.84
C ASN A 231 -14.82 1.07 61.86
N HIS A 232 -15.40 0.77 60.68
CA HIS A 232 -16.56 -0.11 60.56
C HIS A 232 -16.14 -1.58 60.65
N LEU A 233 -14.99 -1.95 60.06
CA LEU A 233 -14.44 -3.30 60.18
C LEU A 233 -14.08 -3.66 61.63
N GLU A 234 -13.46 -2.74 62.36
CA GLU A 234 -13.15 -2.95 63.78
C GLU A 234 -14.41 -3.11 64.65
N LYS A 235 -15.51 -2.42 64.30
CA LYS A 235 -16.80 -2.62 64.97
C LYS A 235 -17.38 -3.99 64.64
N LEU A 236 -17.32 -4.40 63.36
CA LEU A 236 -17.79 -5.71 62.94
C LEU A 236 -17.05 -6.83 63.69
N LYS A 237 -15.71 -6.78 63.73
CA LYS A 237 -14.90 -7.76 64.47
C LYS A 237 -15.28 -7.85 65.94
N LYS A 238 -15.48 -6.71 66.61
CA LYS A 238 -15.92 -6.71 68.02
C LYS A 238 -17.25 -7.41 68.22
N GLU A 239 -18.19 -7.23 67.29
CA GLU A 239 -19.49 -7.90 67.34
C GLU A 239 -19.40 -9.40 67.01
N ILE A 240 -18.48 -9.80 66.12
CA ILE A 240 -18.16 -11.21 65.87
C ILE A 240 -17.59 -11.85 67.15
N GLU A 241 -16.62 -11.21 67.80
CA GLU A 241 -16.06 -11.69 69.07
C GLU A 241 -17.13 -11.75 70.18
N ARG A 242 -18.04 -10.77 70.24
CA ARG A 242 -19.18 -10.81 71.16
C ARG A 242 -20.01 -12.09 70.95
N LEU A 243 -20.36 -12.42 69.70
CA LEU A 243 -21.15 -13.61 69.39
C LEU A 243 -20.40 -14.90 69.74
N LYS A 244 -19.10 -14.98 69.44
CA LYS A 244 -18.25 -16.13 69.80
C LYS A 244 -18.19 -16.39 71.30
N ASN A 245 -18.29 -15.33 72.12
CA ASN A 245 -18.27 -15.44 73.58
C ASN A 245 -19.65 -15.69 74.23
N ILE A 246 -20.74 -15.74 73.44
CA ILE A 246 -22.11 -16.01 73.94
C ILE A 246 -22.47 -17.49 73.89
N GLY A 247 -21.81 -18.28 73.03
CA GLY A 247 -21.90 -19.75 73.02
C GLY A 247 -20.84 -20.38 73.93
#